data_AF-A0A1G1XRS7-F1
#
_entry.id   AF-A0A1G1XRS7-F1
#
_cell.length_a   1.000
_cell.length_b   1.000
_cell.length_c   1.000
_cell.angle_alpha   90.00
_cell.angle_beta   90.00
_cell.angle_gamma   90.00
#
_symmetry.space_group_name_H-M   'P 1'
#
loop_
_entity.id
_entity.type
_entity.pdbx_description
1 polymer ?
#
loop_
_entity_poly.entity_id
_entity_poly.type
_entity_poly.pdbx_seq_one_letter_code
_entity_poly.pdbx_strand_id
1 'polypeptide(L)'
;MDFDFKVKKFDIDVYKSKFIEKFGNSNPFPKFKWQLSFFDHYIRFHDDHLRKQKDWDYHYDYTVYNHLKHGLPENWQYTSLNYLELIDYLDS
;
A
#
# COMPACT_ATOMS: atom_id res chain seq x y z
N MET A 1 12.73 15.33 27.96
CA MET A 1 12.49 13.88 28.05
C MET A 1 12.40 13.41 26.61
N ASP A 2 13.53 13.01 26.04
CA ASP A 2 13.60 12.64 24.63
C ASP A 2 13.08 11.22 24.48
N PHE A 3 11.93 11.06 23.82
CA PHE A 3 11.41 9.77 23.43
C PHE A 3 12.25 9.25 22.26
N ASP A 4 13.29 8.48 22.60
CA ASP A 4 14.13 7.76 21.67
C ASP A 4 13.30 6.61 21.05
N PHE A 5 12.48 6.94 20.04
CA PHE A 5 11.84 5.94 19.18
C PHE A 5 12.94 5.22 18.39
N LYS A 6 13.44 4.12 18.96
CA LYS A 6 14.24 3.14 18.23
C LYS A 6 13.38 2.49 17.16
N VAL A 7 13.25 3.16 16.01
CA VAL A 7 12.69 2.57 14.81
C VAL A 7 13.56 1.35 14.49
N LYS A 8 13.02 0.15 14.68
CA LYS A 8 13.68 -1.08 14.25
C LYS A 8 13.99 -0.93 12.77
N LYS A 9 15.27 -0.87 12.44
CA LYS A 9 15.73 -0.77 11.05
C LYS A 9 15.32 -2.06 10.35
N PHE A 10 14.29 -1.99 9.52
CA PHE A 10 13.84 -3.13 8.73
C PHE A 10 14.96 -3.56 7.78
N ASP A 11 15.33 -4.83 7.84
CA ASP A 11 16.31 -5.40 6.93
C ASP A 11 15.60 -5.77 5.62
N ILE A 12 15.69 -4.87 4.65
CA ILE A 12 15.03 -5.01 3.35
C ILE A 12 15.54 -6.22 2.56
N ASP A 13 16.77 -6.66 2.81
CA ASP A 13 17.38 -7.78 2.10
C ASP A 13 16.75 -9.11 2.52
N VAL A 14 16.33 -9.22 3.78
CA VAL A 14 15.58 -10.39 4.29
C VAL A 14 14.23 -10.53 3.58
N TYR A 15 13.48 -9.44 3.44
CA TYR A 15 12.17 -9.47 2.76
C TYR A 15 12.32 -9.76 1.27
N LYS A 16 13.32 -9.14 0.62
CA LYS A 16 13.64 -9.40 -0.78
C LYS A 16 13.96 -10.88 -1.01
N SER A 17 14.73 -11.49 -0.13
CA SER A 17 15.09 -12.91 -0.22
C SER A 17 13.86 -13.81 -0.10
N LYS A 18 13.00 -13.57 0.91
CA LYS A 18 11.74 -14.30 1.10
C LYS A 18 10.80 -14.15 -0.11
N PHE A 19 10.76 -12.96 -0.71
CA PHE A 19 9.94 -12.71 -1.89
C PHE A 19 10.44 -13.51 -3.10
N ILE A 20 11.75 -13.45 -3.39
CA ILE A 20 12.33 -14.19 -4.53
C ILE A 20 12.19 -15.70 -4.33
N GLU A 21 12.35 -16.21 -3.10
CA GLU A 21 12.15 -17.62 -2.77
C GLU A 21 10.72 -18.08 -3.06
N LYS A 22 9.72 -17.27 -2.67
CA LYS A 22 8.30 -17.63 -2.81
C LYS A 22 7.74 -17.41 -4.21
N PHE A 23 8.19 -16.38 -4.92
CA PHE A 23 7.57 -15.91 -6.18
C PHE A 23 8.49 -16.02 -7.41
N GLY A 24 9.78 -16.35 -7.22
CA GLY A 24 10.76 -16.48 -8.29
C GLY A 24 11.38 -15.15 -8.73
N ASN A 25 12.27 -15.23 -9.72
CA ASN A 25 12.98 -14.08 -10.30
C ASN A 25 12.51 -13.83 -11.74
N SER A 26 11.40 -13.11 -11.90
CA SER A 26 10.73 -12.89 -13.19
C SER A 26 11.39 -11.77 -14.01
N ASN A 27 12.66 -11.94 -14.41
CA ASN A 27 13.35 -11.01 -15.30
C ASN A 27 13.13 -11.42 -16.78
N PRO A 28 12.89 -10.50 -17.73
CA PRO A 28 13.10 -9.06 -17.62
C PRO A 28 11.82 -8.28 -17.25
N PHE A 29 11.88 -7.52 -16.15
CA PHE A 29 10.93 -6.43 -15.94
C PHE A 29 11.36 -5.22 -16.80
N PRO A 30 10.41 -4.48 -17.40
CA PRO A 30 10.74 -3.21 -18.03
C PRO A 30 11.42 -2.29 -17.01
N LYS A 31 12.46 -1.56 -17.45
CA LYS A 31 13.13 -0.58 -16.59
C LYS A 31 12.09 0.38 -16.05
N PHE A 32 11.88 0.33 -14.74
CA PHE A 32 10.95 1.21 -14.06
C PHE A 32 11.37 2.67 -14.31
N LYS A 33 10.40 3.51 -14.68
CA LYS A 33 10.59 4.94 -14.89
C LYS A 33 9.54 5.69 -14.09
N TRP A 34 9.98 6.55 -13.19
CA TRP A 34 9.10 7.51 -12.54
C TRP A 34 8.50 8.46 -13.58
N GLN A 35 7.24 8.84 -13.38
CA GLN A 35 6.69 10.01 -14.06
C GLN A 35 7.37 11.28 -13.49
N LEU A 36 7.34 12.39 -14.25
CA LEU A 36 8.01 13.64 -13.86
C LEU A 36 7.49 14.23 -12.54
N SER A 37 6.24 13.93 -12.19
CA SER A 37 5.57 14.36 -10.97
C SER A 37 4.57 13.30 -10.52
N PHE A 38 3.95 13.53 -9.38
CA PHE A 38 2.86 12.72 -8.85
C PHE A 38 1.68 13.63 -8.50
N PHE A 39 0.49 13.03 -8.45
CA PHE A 39 -0.69 13.69 -7.91
C PHE A 39 -0.67 13.59 -6.39
N ASP A 40 -0.84 14.73 -5.72
CA ASP A 40 -1.01 14.81 -4.26
C ASP A 40 -2.45 15.17 -3.93
N HIS A 41 -2.93 14.63 -2.82
CA HIS A 41 -4.19 15.04 -2.22
C HIS A 41 -4.12 14.86 -0.71
N TYR A 42 -4.43 15.92 0.02
CA TYR A 42 -4.59 15.82 1.46
C TYR A 42 -5.98 15.27 1.78
N ILE A 43 -6.03 14.01 2.21
CA ILE A 43 -7.23 13.44 2.82
C ILE A 43 -7.44 14.18 4.14
N ARG A 44 -8.44 15.05 4.16
CA ARG A 44 -8.79 15.89 5.31
C ARG A 44 -10.19 15.54 5.73
N PHE A 45 -10.46 15.70 7.02
CA PHE A 45 -11.82 15.64 7.56
C PHE A 45 -12.61 16.91 7.17
N HIS A 46 -12.75 17.19 5.88
CA HIS A 46 -13.48 18.35 5.37
C HIS A 46 -14.86 17.92 4.93
N ASP A 47 -15.81 17.96 5.86
CA ASP A 47 -17.04 18.77 5.79
C ASP A 47 -17.92 18.36 6.99
N ASP A 48 -18.53 19.30 7.71
CA ASP A 48 -19.55 18.95 8.71
C ASP A 48 -20.80 18.32 8.06
N HIS A 49 -20.87 18.36 6.72
CA HIS A 49 -21.92 17.77 5.89
C HIS A 49 -21.62 16.36 5.37
N LEU A 50 -20.35 15.91 5.36
CA LEU A 50 -19.96 14.56 4.95
C LEU A 50 -19.28 13.87 6.13
N ARG A 51 -19.98 12.89 6.73
CA ARG A 51 -19.52 12.13 7.90
C ARG A 51 -18.03 11.77 7.77
N LYS A 52 -17.24 12.25 8.75
CA LYS A 52 -15.78 12.21 8.90
C LYS A 52 -15.03 10.92 8.51
N GLN A 53 -15.68 9.77 8.45
CA GLN A 53 -15.07 8.49 8.06
C GLN A 53 -15.04 8.27 6.54
N LYS A 54 -15.94 8.93 5.80
CA LYS A 54 -16.20 8.59 4.40
C LYS A 54 -15.07 8.89 3.41
N ASP A 55 -14.35 10.00 3.57
CA ASP A 55 -13.32 10.39 2.59
C ASP A 55 -12.10 9.46 2.63
N TRP A 56 -11.72 9.03 3.83
CA TRP A 56 -10.72 7.98 4.00
C TRP A 56 -11.18 6.67 3.37
N ASP A 57 -12.40 6.22 3.69
CA ASP A 57 -12.95 4.96 3.19
C ASP A 57 -13.02 4.96 1.65
N TYR A 58 -13.44 6.07 1.03
CA TYR A 58 -13.48 6.19 -0.44
C TYR A 58 -12.09 6.17 -1.08
N HIS A 59 -11.11 6.85 -0.49
CA HIS A 59 -9.73 6.79 -0.99
C HIS A 59 -9.15 5.38 -0.84
N TYR A 60 -9.39 4.73 0.30
CA TYR A 60 -8.97 3.34 0.52
C TYR A 60 -9.60 2.40 -0.51
N ASP A 61 -10.93 2.42 -0.64
CA ASP A 61 -11.68 1.63 -1.63
C ASP A 61 -11.18 1.89 -3.05
N TYR A 62 -10.94 3.16 -3.40
CA TYR A 62 -10.37 3.51 -4.69
C TYR A 62 -9.03 2.82 -4.91
N THR A 63 -8.11 2.88 -3.94
CA THR A 63 -6.78 2.27 -4.08
C THR A 63 -6.82 0.76 -4.19
N VAL A 64 -7.67 0.08 -3.41
CA VAL A 64 -7.71 -1.40 -3.40
C VAL A 64 -8.46 -1.96 -4.61
N TYR A 65 -9.51 -1.28 -5.09
CA TYR A 65 -10.32 -1.70 -6.24
C TYR A 65 -9.94 -1.03 -7.57
N ASN A 66 -8.90 -0.17 -7.62
CA ASN A 66 -8.50 0.53 -8.85
C ASN A 66 -8.23 -0.45 -10.01
N HIS A 67 -7.77 -1.66 -9.70
CA HIS A 67 -7.53 -2.71 -10.69
C HIS A 67 -8.78 -3.05 -11.51
N LEU A 68 -9.96 -3.11 -10.87
CA LEU A 68 -11.24 -3.38 -11.55
C LEU A 68 -11.61 -2.26 -12.53
N LYS A 69 -11.39 -1.01 -12.12
CA LYS A 69 -11.62 0.18 -12.98
C LYS A 69 -10.76 0.14 -14.26
N HIS A 70 -9.59 -0.49 -14.20
CA HIS A 70 -8.67 -0.65 -15.32
C HIS A 70 -8.81 -2.01 -16.04
N GLY A 71 -9.85 -2.80 -15.75
CA GLY A 71 -10.14 -4.05 -16.43
C GLY A 71 -9.25 -5.23 -16.03
N LEU A 72 -8.61 -5.15 -14.86
CA LEU A 72 -7.80 -6.24 -14.32
C LEU A 72 -8.66 -7.22 -13.49
N PRO A 73 -8.25 -8.50 -13.36
CA PRO A 73 -9.01 -9.52 -12.63
C PRO A 73 -9.25 -9.21 -11.15
N GLU A 74 -10.34 -9.71 -10.57
CA GLU A 74 -10.66 -9.54 -9.14
C GLU A 74 -9.59 -10.11 -8.19
N ASN A 75 -8.85 -11.13 -8.62
CA ASN A 75 -7.76 -11.72 -7.87
C ASN A 75 -6.40 -11.05 -8.14
N TRP A 76 -6.40 -9.76 -8.49
CA TRP A 76 -5.18 -9.03 -8.82
C TRP A 76 -4.22 -9.00 -7.64
N GLN A 77 -3.04 -9.62 -7.81
CA GLN A 77 -2.10 -9.87 -6.73
C GLN A 77 -1.47 -8.61 -6.12
N TYR A 78 -1.52 -7.46 -6.81
CA TYR A 78 -0.89 -6.22 -6.34
C TYR A 78 -1.90 -5.27 -5.66
N THR A 79 -2.73 -5.83 -4.78
CA THR A 79 -3.66 -5.10 -3.92
C THR A 79 -3.44 -5.53 -2.48
N SER A 80 -3.79 -4.67 -1.51
CA SER A 80 -3.66 -4.99 -0.09
C SER A 80 -4.64 -6.08 0.38
N LEU A 81 -5.69 -6.38 -0.40
CA LEU A 81 -6.72 -7.37 -0.06
C LEU A 81 -6.16 -8.80 0.04
N ASN A 82 -5.05 -9.09 -0.63
CA ASN A 82 -4.49 -10.44 -0.73
C ASN A 82 -3.43 -10.77 0.33
N TYR A 83 -3.08 -9.81 1.20
CA TYR A 83 -1.98 -9.97 2.17
C TYR A 83 -2.40 -9.52 3.57
N LEU A 84 -3.55 -9.99 4.04
CA LEU A 84 -4.08 -9.65 5.36
C LEU A 84 -3.11 -10.05 6.49
N GLU A 85 -2.32 -11.10 6.27
CA GLU A 85 -1.29 -11.57 7.21
C GLU A 85 -0.10 -10.60 7.37
N LEU A 86 0.03 -9.61 6.47
CA LEU A 86 1.07 -8.58 6.53
C LEU A 86 0.57 -7.29 7.19
N ILE A 87 -0.68 -7.27 7.65
CA ILE A 87 -1.22 -6.16 8.45
C ILE A 87 -0.82 -6.43 9.90
N ASP A 88 0.12 -5.64 10.41
CA ASP A 88 0.46 -5.66 11.84
C ASP A 88 -0.82 -5.38 12.64
N TYR A 89 -1.17 -6.28 13.56
CA TYR A 89 -2.20 -6.00 14.53
C TYR A 89 -1.70 -4.83 15.37
N LEU A 90 -2.46 -3.73 15.37
CA LEU A 90 -2.24 -2.66 16.34
C LEU A 90 -2.54 -3.28 17.71
N ASP A 91 -1.50 -3.52 18.50
CA ASP A 91 -1.66 -3.89 19.92
C ASP A 91 -2.56 -2.84 20.56
N SER A 92 -3.74 -3.28 21.02
CA SER A 92 -4.76 -2.48 21.70
C SER A 92 -4.33 -2.07 23.11
#